data_AF-A0A931AL21-F1
#
_entry.id   AF-A0A931AL21-F1
#
_cell.length_a   1.000
_cell.length_b   1.000
_cell.length_c   1.000
_cell.angle_alpha   90.00
_cell.angle_beta   90.00
_cell.angle_gamma   90.00
#
_symmetry.space_group_name_H-M   'P 1'
#
loop_
_entity.id
_entity.type
_entity.pdbx_description
1 polymer ?
#
loop_
_entity_poly.entity_id
_entity_poly.type
_entity_poly.pdbx_seq_one_letter_code
_entity_poly.pdbx_strand_id
1 'polypeptide(L)'
;MPSVAESPVFTAAHALASWVGAGRAVTPSIAIKPALVPDAALALGVACPAKVRRLSDVPEVQRAWLTAVAAGLVTIEGSRAVRAEPASALDADAWYAALEQVIAAQITDPCEVARVSHL
;
A
#
# COMPACT_ATOMS: atom_id res chain seq x y z
N MET A 1 6.57 17.69 4.64
CA MET A 1 6.10 16.54 3.84
C MET A 1 4.59 16.45 4.00
N PRO A 2 3.79 16.35 2.92
CA PRO A 2 2.37 16.03 3.08
C PRO A 2 2.26 14.67 3.77
N SER A 3 1.42 14.59 4.80
CA SER A 3 1.13 13.33 5.49
C SER A 3 0.54 12.34 4.48
N VAL A 4 0.92 11.06 4.55
CA VAL A 4 0.38 10.01 3.68
C VAL A 4 -1.17 9.96 3.73
N ALA A 5 -1.75 10.46 4.83
CA ALA A 5 -3.20 10.61 5.03
C ALA A 5 -3.88 11.59 4.04
N GLU A 6 -3.15 12.47 3.37
CA GLU A 6 -3.72 13.41 2.39
C GLU A 6 -3.70 12.88 0.95
N SER A 7 -3.06 11.73 0.69
CA SER A 7 -2.98 11.17 -0.66
C SER A 7 -4.29 10.46 -1.04
N PRO A 8 -5.01 10.91 -2.09
CA PRO A 8 -6.28 10.30 -2.51
C PRO A 8 -6.13 8.82 -2.90
N VAL A 9 -4.93 8.41 -3.33
CA VAL A 9 -4.61 7.03 -3.67
C VAL A 9 -4.54 6.15 -2.41
N PHE A 10 -3.95 6.65 -1.32
CA PHE A 10 -3.93 5.95 -0.03
C PHE A 10 -5.30 5.93 0.64
N THR A 11 -6.07 7.01 0.54
CA THR A 11 -7.45 7.05 1.03
C THR A 11 -8.30 5.98 0.33
N ALA A 12 -8.22 5.87 -0.99
CA ALA A 12 -8.92 4.83 -1.75
C ALA A 12 -8.43 3.41 -1.39
N ALA A 13 -7.13 3.22 -1.20
CA ALA A 13 -6.57 1.94 -0.77
C ALA A 13 -7.04 1.53 0.63
N HIS A 14 -7.11 2.46 1.59
CA HIS A 14 -7.65 2.21 2.93
C HIS A 14 -9.15 1.90 2.91
N ALA A 15 -9.93 2.63 2.11
CA ALA A 15 -11.35 2.34 1.92
C ALA A 15 -11.54 0.93 1.35
N LEU A 16 -10.74 0.55 0.35
CA LEU A 16 -10.79 -0.78 -0.26
C LEU A 16 -10.35 -1.87 0.73
N ALA A 17 -9.28 -1.66 1.49
CA ALA A 17 -8.84 -2.58 2.54
C ALA A 17 -9.92 -2.77 3.62
N SER A 18 -10.63 -1.70 3.99
CA SER A 18 -11.76 -1.77 4.92
C SER A 18 -12.93 -2.57 4.32
N TRP A 19 -13.22 -2.39 3.03
CA TRP A 19 -14.21 -3.20 2.30
C TRP A 19 -13.83 -4.69 2.22
N VAL A 20 -12.53 -5.00 2.07
CA VAL A 20 -12.04 -6.38 2.07
C VAL A 20 -12.36 -7.07 3.40
N GLY A 21 -12.13 -6.36 4.51
CA GLY A 21 -12.43 -6.86 5.86
C GLY A 21 -11.85 -8.26 6.11
N ALA A 22 -12.68 -9.17 6.60
CA ALA A 22 -12.27 -10.54 6.93
C ALA A 22 -12.12 -11.49 5.71
N GLY A 23 -12.40 -11.05 4.48
CA GLY A 23 -12.27 -11.95 3.33
C GLY A 23 -13.03 -11.53 2.06
N ARG A 24 -12.30 -11.42 0.94
CA ARG A 24 -12.86 -11.33 -0.42
C ARG A 24 -12.18 -12.30 -1.36
N ALA A 25 -12.96 -12.90 -2.26
CA ALA A 25 -12.40 -13.88 -3.19
C ALA A 25 -11.55 -13.20 -4.26
N VAL A 26 -10.35 -13.75 -4.51
CA VAL A 26 -9.45 -13.32 -5.58
C VAL A 26 -9.32 -14.38 -6.67
N THR A 27 -8.86 -13.96 -7.84
CA THR A 27 -8.42 -14.84 -8.91
C THR A 27 -7.06 -15.46 -8.55
N PRO A 28 -6.62 -16.52 -9.27
CA PRO A 28 -5.25 -17.03 -9.11
C PRO A 28 -4.16 -15.98 -9.36
N SER A 29 -4.46 -14.99 -10.19
CA SER A 29 -3.60 -13.83 -10.47
C SER A 29 -3.78 -12.70 -9.44
N ILE A 30 -4.25 -13.02 -8.23
CA ILE A 30 -4.44 -12.12 -7.09
C ILE A 30 -5.33 -10.89 -7.32
N ALA A 31 -6.14 -10.86 -8.39
CA ALA A 31 -7.09 -9.76 -8.63
C ALA A 31 -8.42 -10.04 -7.94
N ILE A 32 -9.16 -9.01 -7.54
CA ILE A 32 -10.56 -9.15 -7.10
C ILE A 32 -11.34 -9.92 -8.17
N LYS A 33 -12.11 -10.95 -7.77
CA LYS A 33 -12.96 -11.67 -8.73
C LYS A 33 -13.94 -10.71 -9.42
N PRO A 34 -14.18 -10.83 -10.74
CA PRO A 34 -15.01 -9.88 -11.49
C PRO A 34 -16.40 -9.64 -10.88
N ALA A 35 -17.02 -10.67 -10.31
CA ALA A 35 -18.33 -10.58 -9.66
C ALA A 35 -18.37 -9.65 -8.43
N LEU A 36 -17.22 -9.37 -7.81
CA LEU A 36 -17.09 -8.51 -6.63
C LEU A 36 -16.67 -7.08 -6.98
N VAL A 37 -16.27 -6.82 -8.23
CA VAL A 37 -15.80 -5.49 -8.66
C VAL A 37 -16.88 -4.41 -8.56
N PRO A 38 -18.17 -4.67 -8.87
CA PRO A 38 -19.22 -3.66 -8.67
C PRO A 38 -19.40 -3.24 -7.20
N ASP A 39 -19.28 -4.19 -6.27
CA ASP A 39 -19.38 -3.93 -4.84
C ASP A 39 -18.16 -3.14 -4.33
N ALA A 40 -16.96 -3.49 -4.81
CA ALA A 40 -15.74 -2.71 -4.56
C ALA A 40 -15.82 -1.28 -5.12
N ALA A 41 -16.38 -1.10 -6.32
CA ALA A 41 -16.58 0.21 -6.93
C ALA A 41 -17.55 1.07 -6.11
N LEU A 42 -18.63 0.46 -5.60
CA LEU A 42 -19.59 1.11 -4.72
C LEU A 42 -18.93 1.55 -3.40
N ALA A 43 -18.08 0.70 -2.81
CA ALA A 43 -17.34 1.05 -1.59
C ALA A 43 -16.37 2.23 -1.78
N LEU A 44 -15.87 2.44 -3.01
CA LEU A 44 -15.03 3.59 -3.36
C LEU A 44 -15.82 4.80 -3.87
N GLY A 45 -17.14 4.67 -4.06
CA GLY A 45 -17.97 5.73 -4.63
C GLY A 45 -17.65 6.04 -6.10
N VAL A 46 -17.14 5.06 -6.87
CA VAL A 46 -16.74 5.24 -8.27
C VAL A 46 -17.73 4.58 -9.24
N ALA A 47 -17.81 5.10 -10.45
CA ALA A 47 -18.66 4.55 -11.49
C ALA A 47 -18.20 3.15 -11.92
N CYS A 48 -19.15 2.25 -12.12
CA CYS A 48 -18.91 0.89 -12.60
C CYS A 48 -19.69 0.64 -13.89
N PRO A 49 -19.08 0.06 -14.94
CA PRO A 49 -19.81 -0.32 -16.14
C PRO A 49 -20.81 -1.44 -15.84
N ALA A 50 -21.88 -1.52 -16.64
CA ALA A 50 -22.93 -2.53 -16.47
C ALA A 50 -22.43 -3.99 -16.60
N LYS A 51 -21.30 -4.19 -17.29
CA LYS A 51 -20.67 -5.51 -17.45
C LYS A 51 -19.19 -5.42 -17.13
N VAL A 52 -18.77 -6.11 -16.07
CA VAL A 52 -17.38 -6.25 -15.67
C VAL A 52 -16.88 -7.65 -16.00
N ARG A 53 -15.80 -7.75 -16.78
CA ARG A 53 -15.14 -9.02 -17.11
C ARG A 53 -13.87 -9.24 -16.30
N ARG A 54 -13.23 -8.15 -15.87
CA ARG A 54 -11.98 -8.16 -15.10
C ARG A 54 -11.85 -6.87 -14.28
N LEU A 55 -11.02 -6.92 -13.24
CA LEU A 55 -10.76 -5.78 -12.36
C LEU A 55 -10.31 -4.52 -13.13
N SER A 56 -9.52 -4.69 -14.19
CA SER A 56 -9.02 -3.57 -15.00
C SER A 56 -10.09 -2.85 -15.83
N ASP A 57 -11.32 -3.37 -15.89
CA ASP A 57 -12.42 -2.66 -16.52
C ASP A 57 -12.92 -1.48 -15.65
N VAL A 58 -12.48 -1.41 -14.39
CA VAL A 58 -12.68 -0.26 -13.48
C VAL A 58 -11.31 0.22 -12.96
N PRO A 59 -10.62 1.10 -13.70
CA PRO A 59 -9.24 1.50 -13.41
C PRO A 59 -9.02 2.12 -12.03
N GLU A 60 -10.03 2.81 -11.49
CA GLU A 60 -10.03 3.36 -10.12
C GLU A 60 -9.90 2.25 -9.08
N VAL A 61 -10.73 1.21 -9.20
CA VAL A 61 -10.70 0.05 -8.29
C VAL A 61 -9.40 -0.71 -8.48
N GLN A 62 -8.92 -0.88 -9.72
CA GLN A 62 -7.64 -1.54 -9.98
C GLN A 62 -6.47 -0.80 -9.32
N ARG A 63 -6.40 0.53 -9.43
CA ARG A 63 -5.34 1.33 -8.80
C ARG A 63 -5.39 1.20 -7.29
N ALA A 64 -6.56 1.39 -6.68
CA ALA A 64 -6.74 1.24 -5.24
C ALA A 64 -6.36 -0.16 -4.75
N TRP A 65 -6.69 -1.21 -5.52
CA TRP A 65 -6.33 -2.59 -5.23
C TRP A 65 -4.82 -2.83 -5.24
N LEU A 66 -4.15 -2.42 -6.31
CA LEU A 66 -2.69 -2.57 -6.42
C LEU A 66 -1.97 -1.78 -5.33
N THR A 67 -2.45 -0.58 -5.01
CA THR A 67 -1.92 0.21 -3.88
C THR A 67 -2.15 -0.51 -2.55
N ALA A 68 -3.33 -1.04 -2.28
CA ALA A 68 -3.62 -1.72 -1.02
C ALA A 68 -2.75 -2.96 -0.82
N VAL A 69 -2.54 -3.75 -1.87
CA VAL A 69 -1.64 -4.92 -1.85
C VAL A 69 -0.19 -4.49 -1.67
N ALA A 70 0.28 -3.51 -2.47
CA ALA A 70 1.67 -3.04 -2.40
C ALA A 70 2.02 -2.35 -1.08
N ALA A 71 1.06 -1.64 -0.49
CA ALA A 71 1.20 -1.00 0.83
C ALA A 71 1.01 -2.00 1.99
N GLY A 72 0.74 -3.28 1.72
CA GLY A 72 0.51 -4.28 2.76
C GLY A 72 -0.76 -4.08 3.57
N LEU A 73 -1.72 -3.29 3.08
CA LEU A 73 -3.04 -3.10 3.71
C LEU A 73 -3.98 -4.28 3.48
N VAL A 74 -3.69 -5.08 2.44
CA VAL A 74 -4.39 -6.31 2.09
C VAL A 74 -3.36 -7.42 1.89
N THR A 75 -3.56 -8.55 2.56
CA THR A 75 -2.78 -9.77 2.38
C THR A 75 -3.62 -10.82 1.65
N ILE A 76 -2.95 -11.71 0.90
CA ILE A 76 -3.60 -12.82 0.21
C ILE A 76 -3.35 -14.11 0.97
N GLU A 77 -4.41 -14.71 1.47
CA GLU A 77 -4.43 -15.99 2.17
C GLU A 77 -5.12 -17.04 1.28
N GLY A 78 -4.31 -17.83 0.59
CA GLY A 78 -4.80 -18.82 -0.38
C GLY A 78 -5.57 -18.16 -1.53
N SER A 79 -6.89 -18.36 -1.57
CA SER A 79 -7.77 -17.80 -2.62
C SER A 79 -8.60 -16.59 -2.16
N ARG A 80 -8.25 -16.02 -1.00
CA ARG A 80 -8.93 -14.89 -0.40
C ARG A 80 -7.96 -13.78 -0.07
N ALA A 81 -8.45 -12.56 -0.18
CA ALA A 81 -7.81 -11.38 0.34
C ALA A 81 -8.42 -11.03 1.69
N VAL A 82 -7.58 -10.69 2.65
CA VAL A 82 -7.97 -10.23 3.98
C VAL A 82 -7.33 -8.88 4.23
N ARG A 83 -8.00 -8.03 5.01
CA ARG A 83 -7.41 -6.80 5.51
C ARG A 83 -6.25 -7.17 6.41
N ALA A 84 -5.08 -6.61 6.15
CA ALA A 84 -3.97 -6.74 7.07
C ALA A 84 -4.33 -5.96 8.35
N GLU A 85 -4.24 -6.64 9.49
CA GLU A 85 -4.14 -5.90 10.74
C GLU A 85 -2.85 -5.07 10.68
N PRO A 86 -2.87 -3.79 11.09
CA PRO A 86 -1.64 -3.03 11.20
C PRO A 86 -0.70 -3.87 12.07
N ALA A 87 0.48 -4.19 11.54
CA ALA A 87 1.51 -4.82 12.34
C ALA A 87 1.58 -4.01 13.65
N SER A 88 1.28 -4.66 14.78
CA SER A 88 1.30 -4.01 16.10
C SER A 88 2.56 -3.14 16.11
N ALA A 89 2.35 -1.83 16.24
CA ALA A 89 3.33 -0.80 15.87
C ALA A 89 4.74 -1.36 15.95
N LEU A 90 5.45 -1.42 14.81
CA LEU A 90 6.90 -1.56 14.81
C LEU A 90 7.37 -0.72 16.00
N ASP A 91 7.97 -1.38 16.99
CA ASP A 91 8.35 -0.74 18.24
C ASP A 91 8.99 0.60 17.86
N ALA A 92 8.35 1.70 18.26
CA ALA A 92 8.68 3.02 17.72
C ALA A 92 10.16 3.32 17.96
N ASP A 93 10.71 2.79 19.06
CA ASP A 93 12.12 2.88 19.42
C ASP A 93 12.99 2.05 18.47
N ALA A 94 12.59 0.82 18.13
CA ALA A 94 13.30 -0.02 17.17
C ALA A 94 13.26 0.56 15.74
N TRP A 95 12.14 1.15 15.34
CA TRP A 95 12.00 1.84 14.06
C TRP A 95 12.86 3.10 14.01
N TYR A 96 12.85 3.90 15.07
CA TYR A 96 13.65 5.12 15.17
C TYR A 96 15.16 4.81 15.17
N ALA A 97 15.60 3.81 15.94
CA ALA A 97 16.98 3.36 15.94
C ALA A 97 17.43 2.85 14.56
N ALA A 98 16.58 2.12 13.84
CA ALA A 98 16.88 1.68 12.48
C ALA A 98 16.99 2.86 11.49
N LEU A 99 16.13 3.88 11.63
CA LEU A 99 16.18 5.09 10.80
C LEU A 99 17.47 5.89 11.04
N GLU A 100 17.90 6.04 12.30
CA GLU A 100 19.17 6.70 12.65
C GLU A 100 20.37 6.01 11.97
N GLN A 101 20.38 4.67 11.92
CA GLN A 101 21.44 3.92 11.24
C GLN A 101 21.46 4.17 9.73
N VAL A 102 20.29 4.23 9.10
CA VAL A 102 20.19 4.52 7.65
C VAL A 102 20.65 5.95 7.35
N ILE A 103 20.25 6.92 8.16
CA ILE A 103 20.67 8.33 8.00
C ILE A 103 22.19 8.45 8.21
N ALA A 104 22.74 7.85 9.27
CA ALA A 104 24.17 7.86 9.53
C ALA A 104 24.98 7.24 8.38
N ALA A 105 24.48 6.16 7.78
CA ALA A 105 25.13 5.52 6.63
C ALA A 105 25.05 6.35 5.33
N GLN A 106 24.07 7.25 5.20
CA GLN A 106 23.88 8.10 4.01
C GLN A 106 24.55 9.47 4.14
N ILE A 107 24.83 9.92 5.36
CA ILE A 107 25.65 11.10 5.60
C ILE A 107 27.12 10.68 5.49
N THR A 108 27.63 10.61 4.26
CA THR A 108 29.07 10.73 4.03
C THR A 108 29.43 12.20 4.20
N ASP A 109 30.16 12.57 5.25
CA ASP A 109 30.73 13.91 5.37
C ASP A 109 31.84 14.08 4.31
N PRO A 110 31.65 14.87 3.23
CA PRO A 110 32.68 15.05 2.22
C PRO A 110 33.79 16.00 2.68
N CYS A 111 33.62 16.68 3.83
CA CYS A 111 34.54 17.74 4.26
C CYS A 111 35.78 17.23 4.99
N GLU A 112 35.85 15.97 5.41
CA GLU A 112 37.07 15.46 6.09
C GLU A 112 38.18 15.06 5.11
N VAL A 113 37.86 14.79 3.85
CA VAL A 113 38.86 14.37 2.84
C VAL A 113 39.70 15.53 2.29
N ALA A 114 39.31 16.79 2.55
CA ALA A 114 40.02 17.97 2.04
C ALA A 114 41.10 18.53 2.98
N ARG A 115 41.21 18.04 4.23
CA ARG A 115 42.13 18.62 5.23
C ARG A 115 43.43 17.82 5.44
N VAL A 116 43.63 16.71 4.72
CA VAL A 116 44.84 15.84 4.88
C VAL A 116 45.82 15.96 3.70
N SER A 117 45.58 16.82 2.70
CA SER A 117 46.48 16.96 1.52
C SER A 117 47.44 18.16 1.56
N HIS A 118 47.59 18.83 2.70
CA HIS A 118 48.54 19.93 2.88
C HIS A 118 49.35 19.80 4.18
N LEU A 119 50.06 18.69 4.35
CA LEU A 119 51.26 18.59 5.20
C LEU A 119 52.28 17.65 4.54
#